data_AF-A0A1C6BI06-F1
#
_entry.id   AF-A0A1C6BI06-F1
#
_cell.length_a   1.000
_cell.length_b   1.000
_cell.length_c   1.000
_cell.angle_alpha   90.00
_cell.angle_beta   90.00
_cell.angle_gamma   90.00
#
_symmetry.space_group_name_H-M   'P 1'
#
loop_
_entity.id
_entity.type
_entity.pdbx_description
1 polymer ?
#
loop_
_entity_poly.entity_id
_entity_poly.type
_entity_poly.pdbx_seq_one_letter_code
_entity_poly.pdbx_strand_id
1 'polypeptide(L)'
;MPYSPIPDTVNITEMRVYQLDRGEYADDFTERVDTDTVRELLTHIRARRIPSLRLEGIQEGSFVVEVKYWDKTMCINLGEPGGPDYVYDGILRPTLWMHKVSGGEELFTLLADSYYNKGEG
;
A
#
# COMPACT_ATOMS: atom_id res chain seq x y z
N MET A 1 13.56 -16.40 -2.68
CA MET A 1 12.58 -16.26 -3.77
C MET A 1 12.81 -14.93 -4.48
N PRO A 2 12.65 -14.83 -5.81
CA PRO A 2 12.72 -13.56 -6.52
C PRO A 2 11.49 -12.68 -6.23
N TYR A 3 11.61 -11.38 -6.49
CA TYR A 3 10.47 -10.46 -6.52
C TYR A 3 9.63 -10.75 -7.76
N SER A 4 8.31 -10.81 -7.60
CA SER A 4 7.34 -11.00 -8.69
C SER A 4 6.43 -9.78 -8.78
N PRO A 5 5.94 -9.39 -9.98
CA PRO A 5 4.94 -8.34 -10.10
C PRO A 5 3.71 -8.65 -9.24
N ILE A 6 3.10 -7.63 -8.67
CA ILE A 6 1.75 -7.75 -8.09
C ILE A 6 0.75 -8.02 -9.25
N PRO A 7 -0.35 -8.77 -9.01
CA PRO A 7 -1.37 -9.05 -10.02
C PRO A 7 -1.83 -7.82 -10.81
N ASP A 8 -2.18 -8.07 -12.07
CA ASP A 8 -2.53 -7.06 -13.07
C ASP A 8 -3.61 -6.08 -12.55
N THR A 9 -3.32 -4.78 -12.67
CA THR A 9 -4.16 -3.70 -12.16
C THR A 9 -5.48 -3.58 -12.92
N VAL A 10 -5.58 -4.20 -14.11
CA VAL A 10 -6.80 -4.27 -14.94
C VAL A 10 -8.02 -4.86 -14.24
N ASN A 11 -7.81 -5.67 -13.20
CA ASN A 11 -8.86 -6.39 -12.47
C ASN A 11 -9.18 -5.77 -11.10
N ILE A 12 -8.64 -4.58 -10.81
CA ILE A 12 -8.94 -3.82 -9.59
C ILE A 12 -10.32 -3.17 -9.77
N THR A 13 -11.31 -3.62 -9.00
CA THR A 13 -12.68 -3.09 -9.06
C THR A 13 -12.94 -1.95 -8.07
N GLU A 14 -12.22 -1.94 -6.95
CA GLU A 14 -12.32 -0.91 -5.91
C GLU A 14 -10.91 -0.58 -5.40
N MET A 15 -10.68 0.68 -5.08
CA MET A 15 -9.42 1.18 -4.52
C MET A 15 -9.75 2.18 -3.42
N ARG A 16 -9.06 2.06 -2.30
CA ARG A 16 -9.08 3.03 -1.20
C ARG A 16 -7.68 3.33 -0.73
N VAL A 17 -7.45 4.57 -0.31
CA VAL A 17 -6.15 5.04 0.14
C VAL A 17 -6.28 5.63 1.52
N TYR A 18 -5.44 5.12 2.42
CA TYR A 18 -5.46 5.45 3.82
C TYR A 18 -4.12 5.96 4.31
N GLN A 19 -4.16 6.94 5.21
CA GLN A 19 -3.01 7.27 6.05
C GLN A 19 -3.12 6.46 7.35
N LEU A 20 -1.99 5.93 7.80
CA LEU A 20 -1.91 5.22 9.07
C LEU A 20 -1.27 6.08 10.16
N ASP A 21 -1.94 6.15 11.30
CA ASP A 21 -1.38 6.70 12.54
C ASP A 21 -1.17 5.57 13.54
N ARG A 22 0.09 5.37 13.97
CA ARG A 22 0.48 4.30 14.92
C ARG A 22 -0.02 2.89 14.54
N GLY A 23 -0.14 2.62 13.23
CA GLY A 23 -0.59 1.34 12.71
C GLY A 23 -2.11 1.15 12.62
N GLU A 24 -2.89 2.17 12.96
CA GLU A 24 -4.35 2.22 12.80
C GLU A 24 -4.72 3.06 11.56
N TYR A 25 -5.84 2.70 10.91
CA TYR A 25 -6.40 3.50 9.81
C TYR A 25 -6.90 4.84 10.35
N ALA A 26 -6.19 5.92 10.07
CA ALA A 26 -6.46 7.22 10.65
C ALA A 26 -7.32 8.11 9.76
N ASP A 27 -7.08 8.09 8.44
CA ASP A 27 -7.79 8.94 7.48
C ASP A 27 -7.97 8.23 6.13
N ASP A 28 -9.19 8.24 5.60
CA ASP A 28 -9.52 7.82 4.24
C ASP A 28 -9.45 9.05 3.33
N PHE A 29 -8.40 9.12 2.52
CA PHE A 29 -8.17 10.26 1.63
C PHE A 29 -8.29 9.91 0.16
N THR A 30 -9.00 8.82 -0.16
CA THR A 30 -9.18 8.31 -1.51
C THR A 30 -9.62 9.40 -2.50
N GLU A 31 -10.53 10.29 -2.10
CA GLU A 31 -11.05 11.37 -2.95
C GLU A 31 -10.03 12.48 -3.28
N ARG A 32 -8.91 12.55 -2.54
CA ARG A 32 -7.84 13.55 -2.76
C ARG A 32 -6.75 13.06 -3.70
N VAL A 33 -6.73 11.76 -4.01
CA VAL A 33 -5.67 11.11 -4.78
C VAL A 33 -6.10 10.90 -6.22
N ASP A 34 -5.17 11.08 -7.16
CA ASP A 34 -5.36 10.63 -8.53
C ASP A 34 -5.27 9.09 -8.60
N THR A 35 -6.43 8.42 -8.56
CA THR A 35 -6.49 6.96 -8.55
C THR A 35 -5.99 6.31 -9.83
N ASP A 36 -5.94 7.02 -10.96
CA ASP A 36 -5.42 6.45 -12.21
C ASP A 36 -3.89 6.42 -12.18
N THR A 37 -3.27 7.50 -11.69
CA THR A 37 -1.82 7.51 -11.43
C THR A 37 -1.45 6.46 -10.38
N VAL A 38 -2.25 6.26 -9.33
CA VAL A 38 -2.01 5.16 -8.36
C VAL A 38 -2.05 3.80 -9.06
N ARG A 39 -3.07 3.53 -9.90
CA ARG A 39 -3.17 2.27 -10.66
C ARG A 39 -1.97 2.03 -11.56
N GLU A 40 -1.44 3.06 -12.20
CA GLU A 40 -0.23 2.96 -13.03
C GLU A 40 0.98 2.58 -12.16
N LEU A 41 1.22 3.32 -11.06
CA LEU A 41 2.35 3.08 -10.17
C LEU A 41 2.31 1.72 -9.47
N LEU A 42 1.11 1.18 -9.20
CA LEU A 42 0.95 -0.18 -8.67
C LEU A 42 1.59 -1.24 -9.57
N THR A 43 1.66 -1.02 -10.90
CA THR A 43 2.29 -1.96 -11.84
C THR A 43 3.82 -2.05 -11.68
N HIS A 44 4.44 -1.02 -11.09
CA HIS A 44 5.88 -0.98 -10.82
C HIS A 44 6.24 -1.78 -9.57
N ILE A 45 5.26 -2.05 -8.71
CA ILE A 45 5.45 -2.72 -7.43
C ILE A 45 5.74 -4.21 -7.64
N ARG A 46 6.78 -4.68 -6.95
CA ARG A 46 7.13 -6.10 -6.93
C ARG A 46 7.12 -6.63 -5.50
N ALA A 47 6.66 -7.86 -5.34
CA ALA A 47 6.49 -8.53 -4.06
C ALA A 47 7.36 -9.79 -3.98
N ARG A 48 7.99 -10.01 -2.82
CA ARG A 48 8.74 -11.23 -2.51
C ARG A 48 8.21 -11.85 -1.22
N ARG A 49 7.81 -13.12 -1.30
CA ARG A 49 7.33 -13.87 -0.13
C ARG A 49 8.43 -13.96 0.93
N ILE A 50 8.04 -13.67 2.16
CA ILE A 50 8.90 -13.82 3.34
C ILE A 50 8.26 -14.83 4.31
N PRO A 51 9.05 -15.59 5.09
CA PRO A 51 8.51 -16.35 6.21
C PRO A 51 7.75 -15.40 7.14
N SER A 52 6.60 -15.84 7.66
CA SER A 52 5.70 -15.05 8.50
C SER A 52 6.47 -14.23 9.53
N LEU A 53 6.52 -12.91 9.35
CA LEU A 53 6.99 -12.00 10.38
C LEU A 53 5.86 -11.82 11.39
N ARG A 54 6.18 -11.72 12.68
CA ARG A 54 5.34 -10.89 13.56
C ARG A 54 5.36 -9.49 12.96
N LEU A 55 4.24 -8.78 12.92
CA LEU A 55 4.16 -7.38 12.50
C LEU A 55 5.15 -6.52 13.32
N GLU A 56 6.42 -6.50 12.91
CA GLU A 56 7.41 -5.53 13.38
C GLU A 56 7.23 -4.31 12.49
N GLY A 57 6.42 -3.37 12.99
CA GLY A 57 6.38 -1.99 12.51
C GLY A 57 5.59 -1.80 11.22
N ILE A 58 4.26 -1.73 11.35
CA ILE A 58 3.58 -0.70 10.56
C ILE A 58 4.08 0.63 11.13
N GLN A 59 4.82 1.36 10.32
CA GLN A 59 5.46 2.60 10.77
C GLN A 59 4.44 3.74 10.84
N GLU A 60 4.65 4.64 11.79
CA GLU A 60 3.95 5.93 11.85
C GLU A 60 4.21 6.68 10.53
N GLY A 61 3.19 7.33 9.96
CA GLY A 61 3.34 8.03 8.67
C GLY A 61 3.34 7.13 7.43
N SER A 62 3.01 5.84 7.58
CA SER A 62 2.82 4.95 6.43
C SER A 62 1.47 5.17 5.75
N PHE A 63 1.41 4.82 4.46
CA PHE A 63 0.17 4.80 3.69
C PHE A 63 -0.24 3.37 3.37
N VAL A 64 -1.55 3.14 3.24
CA VAL A 64 -2.09 1.88 2.74
C VAL A 64 -2.94 2.14 1.52
N VAL A 65 -2.62 1.44 0.43
CA VAL A 65 -3.53 1.29 -0.71
C VAL A 65 -4.24 -0.05 -0.55
N GLU A 66 -5.53 0.00 -0.26
CA GLU A 66 -6.41 -1.16 -0.25
C GLU A 66 -7.01 -1.31 -1.66
N VAL A 67 -6.84 -2.48 -2.26
CA VAL A 67 -7.40 -2.80 -3.57
C VAL A 67 -8.25 -4.05 -3.49
N LYS A 68 -9.41 -4.01 -4.13
CA LYS A 68 -10.23 -5.19 -4.36
C LYS A 68 -9.95 -5.73 -5.75
N TYR A 69 -9.36 -6.91 -5.80
CA TYR A 69 -9.10 -7.66 -7.01
C TYR A 69 -10.04 -8.86 -7.02
N TRP A 70 -10.93 -8.94 -8.01
CA TRP A 70 -11.99 -9.97 -8.07
C TRP A 70 -12.79 -10.03 -6.75
N ASP A 71 -12.68 -11.12 -5.99
CA ASP A 71 -13.33 -11.38 -4.71
C ASP A 71 -12.39 -11.21 -3.50
N LYS A 72 -11.16 -10.70 -3.71
CA LYS A 72 -10.13 -10.57 -2.69
C LYS A 72 -9.76 -9.13 -2.43
N THR A 73 -9.56 -8.79 -1.15
CA THR A 73 -8.98 -7.52 -0.73
C THR A 73 -7.50 -7.71 -0.42
N MET A 74 -6.67 -6.87 -1.03
CA MET A 74 -5.23 -6.80 -0.81
C MET A 74 -4.88 -5.41 -0.29
N CYS A 75 -4.01 -5.35 0.72
CA CYS A 75 -3.49 -4.11 1.28
C CYS A 75 -2.01 -4.00 0.95
N ILE A 76 -1.62 -2.82 0.46
CA ILE A 76 -0.25 -2.47 0.11
C ILE A 76 0.16 -1.36 1.08
N ASN A 77 0.96 -1.70 2.08
CA ASN A 77 1.52 -0.75 3.01
C ASN A 77 2.85 -0.22 2.48
N LEU A 78 2.95 1.10 2.44
CA LEU A 78 4.12 1.86 2.02
C LEU A 78 4.63 2.62 3.24
N GLY A 79 5.78 2.19 3.75
CA GLY A 79 6.45 2.84 4.87
C GLY A 79 7.11 4.15 4.45
N GLU A 80 7.57 4.93 5.43
CA GLU A 80 8.44 6.07 5.14
C GLU A 80 9.71 5.64 4.39
N PRO A 81 10.40 6.53 3.66
CA PRO A 81 11.63 6.19 2.95
C PRO A 81 12.67 5.50 3.86
N GLY A 82 13.05 4.27 3.50
CA GLY A 82 13.97 3.43 4.29
C GLY A 82 13.27 2.49 5.29
N GLY A 83 11.96 2.66 5.49
CA GLY A 83 11.05 1.73 6.12
C GLY A 83 10.73 0.51 5.25
N PRO A 84 10.10 -0.53 5.83
CA PRO A 84 9.73 -1.71 5.08
C PRO A 84 8.33 -1.58 4.45
N ASP A 85 8.24 -1.83 3.14
CA ASP A 85 6.96 -1.94 2.43
C ASP A 85 6.46 -3.38 2.40
N TYR A 86 5.14 -3.56 2.48
CA TYR A 86 4.51 -4.87 2.53
C TYR A 86 3.21 -4.97 1.72
N VAL A 87 2.94 -6.17 1.21
CA VAL A 87 1.61 -6.58 0.74
C VAL A 87 1.08 -7.71 1.62
N TYR A 88 -0.19 -7.60 2.02
CA TYR A 88 -0.91 -8.59 2.81
C TYR A 88 -2.40 -8.65 2.40
N ASP A 89 -3.11 -9.71 2.79
CA ASP A 89 -4.55 -9.85 2.62
C ASP A 89 -5.30 -9.01 3.66
N GLY A 90 -6.36 -8.32 3.23
CA GLY A 90 -6.90 -7.10 3.86
C GLY A 90 -7.46 -7.15 5.28
N ILE A 91 -7.22 -8.20 6.06
CA ILE A 91 -7.45 -8.18 7.51
C ILE A 91 -6.09 -8.22 8.16
N LEU A 92 -5.61 -7.22 8.90
CA LEU A 92 -4.37 -7.35 9.68
C LEU A 92 -4.55 -8.42 10.78
N ARG A 93 -4.15 -9.68 10.50
CA ARG A 93 -4.08 -10.76 11.48
C ARG A 93 -2.64 -11.18 11.73
N PRO A 94 -2.28 -11.60 12.95
CA PRO A 94 -0.93 -12.00 13.32
C PRO A 94 -0.38 -13.26 12.60
N THR A 95 -1.09 -13.85 11.63
CA THR A 95 -0.71 -15.10 10.94
C THR A 95 -0.71 -15.01 9.42
N LEU A 96 -0.51 -13.82 8.84
CA LEU A 96 -0.74 -13.62 7.41
C LEU A 96 0.48 -13.78 6.52
N TRP A 97 0.17 -14.09 5.26
CA TRP A 97 1.11 -14.14 4.15
C TRP A 97 1.56 -12.74 3.78
N MET A 98 2.58 -12.24 4.46
CA MET A 98 3.21 -10.98 4.08
C MET A 98 4.25 -11.17 2.97
N HIS A 99 4.30 -10.22 2.06
CA HIS A 99 5.33 -10.13 1.04
C HIS A 99 6.06 -8.81 1.20
N LYS A 100 7.39 -8.84 1.26
CA LYS A 100 8.18 -7.61 1.22
C LYS A 100 8.06 -7.00 -0.18
N VAL A 101 7.91 -5.69 -0.24
CA VAL A 101 7.71 -4.94 -1.47
C VAL A 101 8.97 -4.16 -1.86
N SER A 102 9.09 -3.81 -3.14
CA SER A 102 10.07 -2.89 -3.72
C SER A 102 9.43 -2.12 -4.87
N GLY A 103 9.89 -0.90 -5.15
CA GLY A 103 9.37 -0.04 -6.23
C GLY A 103 8.14 0.78 -5.83
N GLY A 104 7.94 1.01 -4.53
CA GLY A 104 6.84 1.78 -3.96
C GLY A 104 7.17 3.26 -3.73
N GLU A 105 8.41 3.69 -3.99
CA GLU A 105 8.92 5.01 -3.63
C GLU A 105 8.16 6.15 -4.33
N GLU A 106 7.93 6.02 -5.64
CA GLU A 106 7.16 7.01 -6.41
C GLU A 106 5.70 7.09 -5.95
N LEU A 107 5.11 5.93 -5.61
CA LEU A 107 3.74 5.87 -5.08
C LEU A 107 3.68 6.52 -3.69
N PHE A 108 4.65 6.26 -2.83
CA PHE A 108 4.74 6.91 -1.52
C PHE A 108 4.80 8.44 -1.66
N THR A 109 5.65 8.96 -2.55
CA THR A 109 5.76 10.41 -2.79
C THR A 109 4.44 11.00 -3.27
N LEU A 110 3.76 10.37 -4.23
CA LEU A 110 2.45 10.82 -4.72
C LEU A 110 1.42 10.89 -3.58
N LEU A 111 1.38 9.88 -2.71
CA LEU A 111 0.45 9.81 -1.59
C LEU A 111 0.78 10.87 -0.53
N ALA A 112 2.05 11.05 -0.20
CA ALA A 112 2.51 12.08 0.73
C ALA A 112 2.15 13.49 0.23
N ASP A 113 2.39 13.78 -1.05
CA ASP A 113 2.03 15.08 -1.64
C ASP A 113 0.52 15.29 -1.64
N SER A 114 -0.25 14.26 -1.99
CA SER A 114 -1.72 14.33 -1.98
C SER A 114 -2.29 14.54 -0.57
N TYR A 115 -1.65 13.96 0.44
CA TYR A 115 -2.10 14.03 1.83
C TYR A 115 -1.71 15.33 2.52
N TYR A 116 -0.44 15.76 2.41
CA TYR A 116 0.09 16.89 3.16
C TYR A 116 0.00 18.23 2.42
N ASN A 117 0.04 18.24 1.07
CA ASN A 117 0.26 19.47 0.31
C ASN A 117 -0.98 20.02 -0.41
N LYS A 118 -2.10 19.30 -0.47
CA LYS A 118 -3.35 19.83 -1.06
C LYS A 118 -4.22 20.58 -0.04
N GLY A 119 -3.75 21.78 0.30
CA GLY A 119 -4.52 22.85 0.93
C GLY A 119 -4.36 24.22 0.21
N GLU A 120 -3.58 24.29 -0.86
CA GLU A 120 -3.33 25.53 -1.63
C GLU A 120 -3.95 25.45 -3.03
N GLY A 121 -5.29 25.41 -3.09
CA GLY A 121 -6.07 25.53 -4.33
C GLY A 121 -7.18 26.55 -4.16
#